data_AF-A0A962JRP1-F1
#
_entry.id   AF-A0A962JRP1-F1
#
_cell.length_a   1.000
_cell.length_b   1.000
_cell.length_c   1.000
_cell.angle_alpha   90.00
_cell.angle_beta   90.00
_cell.angle_gamma   90.00
#
_symmetry.space_group_name_H-M   'P 1'
#
loop_
_entity.id
_entity.type
_entity.pdbx_description
1 polymer ?
#
loop_
_entity_poly.entity_id
_entity_poly.type
_entity_poly.pdbx_seq_one_letter_code
_entity_poly.pdbx_strand_id
1 'polypeptide(L)'
;GPNPHAQIPALIERGNKRTLEFFANIDGHLASRQFMAGDRYSIADITTLVAVDFAKWIKLEAPAELVHLTRWYTEVSQRPSAQA
;
A
#
# COMPACT_ATOMS: atom_id res chain seq x y z
N GLY A 1 12.19 5.68 18.89
CA GLY A 1 13.53 5.20 19.28
C GLY A 1 13.50 4.78 20.74
N PRO A 2 14.63 4.33 21.33
CA PRO A 2 14.68 3.91 22.73
C PRO A 2 14.31 5.05 23.69
N ASN A 3 14.47 6.29 23.26
CA ASN A 3 14.06 7.47 24.00
C ASN A 3 12.61 7.85 23.60
N PRO A 4 11.68 7.93 24.58
CA PRO A 4 10.33 8.36 24.29
C PRO A 4 10.30 9.85 23.99
N HIS A 5 9.74 10.21 22.84
CA HIS A 5 9.44 11.58 22.46
C HIS A 5 7.93 11.79 22.51
N ALA A 6 7.52 13.00 22.91
CA ALA A 6 6.12 13.40 22.92
C ALA A 6 5.50 13.16 21.53
N GLN A 7 4.41 12.42 21.50
CA GLN A 7 3.65 12.18 20.28
C GLN A 7 2.84 13.42 19.91
N ILE A 8 2.65 13.65 18.61
CA ILE A 8 1.85 14.77 18.11
C ILE A 8 0.56 14.17 17.53
N PRO A 9 -0.60 14.30 18.20
CA PRO A 9 -1.85 13.64 17.77
C PRO A 9 -2.28 13.98 16.34
N ALA A 10 -2.07 15.23 15.90
CA ALA A 10 -2.38 15.67 14.54
C ALA A 10 -1.61 14.90 13.45
N LEU A 11 -0.47 14.26 13.78
CA LEU A 11 0.26 13.43 12.83
C LEU A 11 -0.45 12.11 12.54
N ILE A 12 -1.26 11.59 13.47
CA ILE A 12 -2.05 10.37 13.28
C ILE A 12 -3.13 10.62 12.23
N GLU A 13 -3.93 11.67 12.42
CA GLU A 13 -5.00 12.04 11.50
C GLU A 13 -4.45 12.29 10.08
N ARG A 14 -3.38 13.09 9.99
CA ARG A 14 -2.70 13.35 8.72
C ARG A 14 -2.15 12.07 8.09
N GLY A 15 -1.57 11.17 8.89
CA GLY A 15 -1.04 9.89 8.43
C GLY A 15 -2.13 9.03 7.81
N ASN A 16 -3.24 8.83 8.52
CA ASN A 16 -4.38 8.05 8.05
C ASN A 16 -4.94 8.61 6.73
N LYS A 17 -5.16 9.94 6.67
CA LYS A 17 -5.64 10.59 5.45
C LYS A 17 -4.70 10.36 4.27
N ARG A 18 -3.39 10.57 4.45
CA ARG A 18 -2.40 10.40 3.39
C ARG A 18 -2.30 8.95 2.91
N THR A 19 -2.48 7.97 3.80
CA THR A 19 -2.47 6.55 3.41
C THR A 19 -3.71 6.19 2.59
N LEU A 20 -4.89 6.70 2.95
CA LEU A 20 -6.11 6.50 2.15
C LEU A 20 -6.00 7.16 0.77
N GLU A 21 -5.48 8.39 0.72
CA GLU A 21 -5.19 9.08 -0.55
C GLU A 21 -4.16 8.31 -1.39
N PHE A 22 -3.13 7.74 -0.75
CA PHE A 22 -2.17 6.87 -1.41
C PHE A 22 -2.86 5.66 -2.04
N PHE A 23 -3.71 4.93 -1.30
CA PHE A 23 -4.44 3.79 -1.87
C PHE A 23 -5.30 4.17 -3.08
N ALA A 24 -6.05 5.27 -2.99
CA ALA A 24 -6.86 5.75 -4.11
C ALA A 24 -6.01 6.12 -5.33
N ASN A 25 -4.84 6.74 -5.13
CA ASN A 25 -3.91 7.06 -6.21
C ASN A 25 -3.34 5.80 -6.88
N ILE A 26 -2.97 4.78 -6.08
CA ILE A 26 -2.47 3.51 -6.60
C ILE A 26 -3.57 2.78 -7.39
N ASP A 27 -4.79 2.75 -6.86
CA ASP A 27 -5.94 2.15 -7.56
C ASP A 27 -6.17 2.78 -8.94
N GLY A 28 -6.25 4.12 -9.00
CA GLY A 28 -6.39 4.84 -10.26
C GLY A 28 -5.21 4.64 -11.22
N HIS A 29 -3.98 4.57 -10.69
CA HIS A 29 -2.78 4.29 -11.49
C HIS A 29 -2.81 2.89 -12.13
N LEU A 30 -3.34 1.92 -11.39
CA LEU A 30 -3.44 0.52 -11.78
C LEU A 30 -4.67 0.21 -12.66
N ALA A 31 -5.58 1.16 -12.84
CA ALA A 31 -6.79 0.98 -13.66
C ALA A 31 -6.49 0.54 -15.10
N SER A 32 -5.39 1.02 -15.67
CA SER A 32 -4.94 0.68 -17.02
C SER A 32 -3.57 -0.02 -17.06
N ARG A 33 -3.08 -0.53 -15.93
CA ARG A 33 -1.74 -1.13 -15.80
C ARG A 33 -1.80 -2.43 -15.02
N GLN A 34 -1.01 -3.41 -15.44
CA GLN A 34 -0.89 -4.66 -14.69
C GLN A 34 -0.09 -4.43 -13.40
N PHE A 35 1.04 -3.74 -13.50
CA PHE A 35 1.99 -3.46 -12.42
C PHE A 35 2.27 -1.96 -12.29
N MET A 36 2.95 -1.57 -11.22
CA MET A 36 3.27 -0.18 -10.90
C MET A 36 4.08 0.52 -12.00
N ALA A 37 4.94 -0.21 -12.70
CA ALA A 37 5.76 0.30 -13.80
C ALA A 37 5.21 -0.05 -15.20
N GLY A 38 3.93 -0.40 -15.33
CA GLY A 38 3.31 -0.82 -16.59
C GLY A 38 3.10 -2.33 -16.64
N ASP A 39 3.69 -2.99 -17.64
CA ASP A 39 3.40 -4.42 -17.92
C ASP A 39 4.38 -5.39 -17.26
N ARG A 40 5.40 -4.88 -16.57
CA ARG A 40 6.40 -5.71 -15.90
C ARG A 40 6.49 -5.41 -14.41
N TYR A 41 6.56 -6.48 -13.63
CA TYR A 41 6.87 -6.44 -12.21
C TYR A 41 8.24 -5.80 -11.97
N SER A 42 8.32 -4.92 -10.97
CA SER A 42 9.51 -4.11 -10.71
C SER A 42 9.70 -3.81 -9.23
N ILE A 43 10.77 -3.07 -8.91
CA ILE A 43 10.98 -2.54 -7.55
C ILE A 43 9.81 -1.68 -7.06
N ALA A 44 9.09 -1.00 -7.97
CA ALA A 44 7.93 -0.20 -7.59
C ALA A 44 6.82 -1.07 -6.98
N ASP A 45 6.63 -2.29 -7.49
CA ASP A 45 5.64 -3.23 -6.96
C ASP A 45 6.09 -3.79 -5.61
N ILE A 46 7.39 -4.12 -5.45
CA ILE A 46 7.96 -4.57 -4.18
C ILE A 46 7.75 -3.52 -3.10
N THR A 47 8.10 -2.26 -3.38
CA THR A 47 7.95 -1.15 -2.42
C THR A 47 6.48 -0.89 -2.09
N THR A 48 5.60 -0.94 -3.09
CA THR A 48 4.16 -0.74 -2.89
C THR A 48 3.58 -1.87 -2.04
N LEU A 49 4.02 -3.12 -2.25
CA LEU A 49 3.54 -4.28 -1.49
C LEU A 49 3.89 -4.12 -0.01
N VAL A 50 5.15 -3.79 0.28
CA VAL A 50 5.61 -3.53 1.65
C VAL A 50 4.82 -2.41 2.31
N ALA A 51 4.52 -1.32 1.57
CA ALA A 51 3.72 -0.22 2.10
C ALA A 51 2.29 -0.65 2.45
N VAL A 52 1.64 -1.43 1.59
CA VAL A 52 0.27 -1.94 1.80
C VAL A 52 0.24 -2.92 2.98
N ASP A 53 1.19 -3.85 3.06
CA ASP A 53 1.28 -4.81 4.17
C ASP A 53 1.54 -4.12 5.51
N PHE A 54 2.39 -3.08 5.52
CA PHE A 54 2.65 -2.32 6.73
C PHE A 54 1.43 -1.52 7.20
N ALA A 55 0.67 -0.94 6.27
CA ALA A 55 -0.60 -0.29 6.58
C ALA A 55 -1.59 -1.30 7.19
N LYS A 56 -1.70 -2.50 6.61
CA LYS A 56 -2.53 -3.58 7.17
C LYS A 56 -2.08 -4.01 8.56
N TRP A 57 -0.77 -4.10 8.82
CA TRP A 57 -0.22 -4.42 10.14
C TRP A 57 -0.64 -3.42 11.22
N ILE A 58 -0.73 -2.13 10.88
CA ILE A 58 -1.26 -1.08 11.76
C ILE A 58 -2.79 -0.93 11.70
N LYS A 59 -3.49 -1.91 11.11
CA LYS A 59 -4.96 -1.97 10.97
C LYS A 59 -5.57 -0.86 10.12
N LEU A 60 -4.81 -0.35 9.15
CA LEU A 60 -5.30 0.57 8.13
C LEU A 60 -5.35 -0.14 6.78
N GLU A 61 -6.55 -0.50 6.35
CA GLU A 61 -6.77 -1.29 5.14
C GLU A 61 -7.26 -0.43 3.98
N ALA A 62 -6.98 -0.90 2.77
CA ALA A 62 -7.53 -0.28 1.56
C ALA A 62 -9.06 -0.49 1.51
N PRO A 63 -9.85 0.56 1.22
CA PRO A 63 -11.29 0.41 1.01
C PRO A 63 -11.62 -0.61 -0.09
N ALA A 64 -12.70 -1.36 0.10
CA ALA A 64 -13.08 -2.49 -0.76
C ALA A 64 -13.46 -2.07 -2.20
N GLU A 65 -13.84 -0.81 -2.40
CA GLU A 65 -14.14 -0.21 -3.69
C GLU A 65 -12.89 0.00 -4.58
N LEU A 66 -11.69 -0.10 -4.02
CA LEU A 66 -10.42 0.06 -4.75
C LEU A 66 -10.03 -1.25 -5.46
N VAL A 67 -10.83 -1.62 -6.45
CA VAL A 67 -10.79 -2.94 -7.11
C VAL A 67 -9.49 -3.22 -7.86
N HIS A 68 -8.81 -2.20 -8.41
CA HIS A 68 -7.57 -2.36 -9.16
C HIS A 68 -6.40 -2.60 -8.20
N LEU A 69 -6.40 -1.90 -7.07
CA LEU A 69 -5.47 -2.14 -5.97
C LEU A 69 -5.69 -3.55 -5.39
N THR A 70 -6.94 -3.96 -5.13
CA THR A 70 -7.24 -5.32 -4.64
C THR A 70 -6.78 -6.40 -5.62
N ARG A 71 -7.03 -6.23 -6.92
CA ARG A 71 -6.55 -7.14 -7.97
C ARG A 71 -5.03 -7.26 -7.95
N TRP A 72 -4.33 -6.13 -8.00
CA TRP A 72 -2.87 -6.09 -8.00
C TRP A 72 -2.28 -6.71 -6.74
N TYR A 73 -2.82 -6.38 -5.56
CA TYR A 73 -2.36 -6.93 -4.29
C TYR A 73 -2.49 -8.45 -4.28
N THR A 74 -3.65 -8.96 -4.70
CA THR A 74 -3.90 -10.40 -4.80
C THR A 74 -2.87 -11.10 -5.69
N GLU A 75 -2.61 -10.55 -6.89
CA GLU A 75 -1.65 -11.11 -7.84
C GLU A 75 -0.21 -11.07 -7.31
N VAL A 76 0.19 -9.93 -6.73
CA VAL A 76 1.57 -9.70 -6.27
C VAL A 76 1.87 -10.50 -4.99
N SER A 77 0.95 -10.57 -4.03
CA SER A 77 1.12 -11.33 -2.78
C SER A 77 1.18 -12.85 -2.99
N GLN A 78 0.66 -13.35 -4.11
CA GLN A 78 0.72 -14.79 -4.46
C GLN A 78 2.08 -15.21 -5.03
N ARG A 79 2.95 -14.27 -5.40
CA ARG A 79 4.27 -14.61 -5.96
C ARG A 79 5.09 -15.42 -4.94
N PRO A 80 5.85 -16.45 -5.36
CA PRO A 80 6.67 -17.24 -4.44
C PRO A 80 7.63 -16.39 -3.60
N SER A 81 8.20 -15.33 -4.19
CA SER A 81 9.08 -14.40 -3.48
C SER A 81 8.40 -13.58 -2.38
N ALA A 82 7.08 -13.44 -2.42
CA ALA A 82 6.30 -12.70 -1.42
C ALA A 82 5.81 -13.61 -0.27
N GLN A 83 5.88 -14.93 -0.44
CA GLN A 83 5.48 -15.93 0.56
C GLN A 83 6.66 -16.62 1.25
N ALA A 84 7.89 -16.33 0.80
CA ALA A 84 9.13 -16.96 1.26
C ALA A 84 9.54 -16.52 2.66
#